data_AF-A0AAV2K0L4-F1
#
_entry.id   AF-A0AAV2K0L4-F1
#
_cell.length_a   1.000
_cell.length_b   1.000
_cell.length_c   1.000
_cell.angle_alpha   90.00
_cell.angle_beta   90.00
_cell.angle_gamma   90.00
#
_symmetry.space_group_name_H-M   'P 1'
#
loop_
_entity.id
_entity.type
_entity.pdbx_description
1 polymer ?
#
loop_
_entity_poly.entity_id
_entity_poly.type
_entity_poly.pdbx_seq_one_letter_code
_entity_poly.pdbx_strand_id
1 'polypeptide(L)'
;MQTFYKYYSGEKKAPVMTLFIGGNHEASNHLQELPYGGWVAPNIYYLGYAGVVRYKGVRIGGASGIFKSYDYRKGHFEYPPYNHESLRTVYHIRNIDVFKLKQIQMPMDIFLSHDWPQGIYNYGDTADLLKKKKFLRQEVEFNSLGSPAAAELLSHLQPTYWFSAHLHVKFAAVMEHPPKGSALPRVTKFLSLDKCLPYREFLQIVDMADRSGSSDEGLEYDPEWLAILKNTNSLPSISHQNWNPPENNGLHEKWDFRVSEGDMMKVVEDLNGNLAIPDNFCLTLPAYDPTNPHPQMSPSYNTNPQTTEMCATLGLTDIYAQVGQSRELSQSFSDSRGENNESGDELSEYPTDTSALSGSFNPDEITIEDEWEEEEDAKEVEITKLSTGSIHTPSRLILPAPKSSVSPGDLMNNMPSPSHSTPAPVRSQSQSDSLNDSKEDTSPTRVMKRSSDEKANPGSRNTTPLIKRRNQEIYTTVDDDEN
;
A
#
# COMPACT_ATOMS: atom_id res chain seq x y z
N MET A 1 5.56 -5.68 -19.43
CA MET A 1 6.03 -4.60 -18.54
C MET A 1 5.91 -3.27 -19.25
N GLN A 2 5.83 -2.15 -18.52
CA GLN A 2 5.87 -0.79 -19.08
C GLN A 2 7.31 -0.25 -19.13
N THR A 3 7.49 1.06 -19.29
CA THR A 3 8.77 1.72 -19.62
C THR A 3 9.84 1.75 -18.51
N PHE A 4 9.57 1.27 -17.29
CA PHE A 4 10.49 1.41 -16.15
C PHE A 4 11.87 0.76 -16.39
N TYR A 5 11.93 -0.36 -17.12
CA TYR A 5 13.20 -1.06 -17.41
C TYR A 5 14.26 -0.16 -18.08
N LYS A 6 13.82 0.88 -18.81
CA LYS A 6 14.68 1.88 -19.46
C LYS A 6 15.42 2.77 -18.46
N TYR A 7 14.84 2.99 -17.28
CA TYR A 7 15.49 3.72 -16.19
C TYR A 7 16.40 2.82 -15.36
N TYR A 8 15.97 1.57 -15.11
CA TYR A 8 16.77 0.55 -14.45
C TYR A 8 18.06 0.24 -15.25
N SER A 9 17.97 0.08 -16.58
CA SER A 9 19.10 -0.19 -17.46
C SER A 9 20.03 1.00 -17.72
N GLY A 10 19.62 2.23 -17.37
CA GLY A 10 20.34 3.45 -17.72
C GLY A 10 20.14 3.96 -19.15
N GLU A 11 19.25 3.36 -19.97
CA GLU A 11 18.82 3.94 -21.26
C GLU A 11 18.24 5.35 -21.08
N LYS A 12 17.58 5.60 -19.94
CA LYS A 12 17.04 6.89 -19.52
C LYS A 12 17.41 7.19 -18.08
N LYS A 13 17.62 8.47 -17.77
CA LYS A 13 17.74 8.97 -16.39
C LYS A 13 16.54 9.88 -16.09
N ALA A 14 15.99 9.82 -14.87
CA ALA A 14 14.92 10.74 -14.48
C ALA A 14 15.46 12.18 -14.38
N PRO A 15 14.87 13.17 -15.09
CA PRO A 15 15.41 14.53 -15.16
C PRO A 15 15.22 15.34 -13.87
N VAL A 16 14.35 14.86 -12.97
CA VAL A 16 14.05 15.46 -11.66
C VAL A 16 14.11 14.36 -10.61
N MET A 17 14.55 14.70 -9.41
CA MET A 17 14.55 13.79 -8.26
C MET A 17 13.13 13.29 -7.97
N THR A 18 12.93 11.97 -8.09
CA THR A 18 11.61 11.33 -8.06
C THR A 18 11.49 10.44 -6.83
N LEU A 19 10.77 10.91 -5.82
CA LEU A 19 10.48 10.18 -4.58
C LEU A 19 9.11 9.50 -4.68
N PHE A 20 9.00 8.19 -4.38
CA PHE A 20 7.72 7.48 -4.46
C PHE A 20 7.50 6.43 -3.35
N ILE A 21 6.23 6.05 -3.21
CA ILE A 21 5.73 4.89 -2.45
C ILE A 21 5.11 3.89 -3.43
N GLY A 22 5.05 2.61 -3.05
CA GLY A 22 4.40 1.58 -3.86
C GLY A 22 2.88 1.67 -3.73
N GLY A 23 2.17 1.43 -4.82
CA GLY A 23 0.73 1.18 -4.85
C GLY A 23 0.44 -0.32 -4.91
N ASN A 24 -0.59 -0.69 -5.68
CA ASN A 24 -1.02 -2.07 -5.91
C ASN A 24 -0.60 -2.65 -7.28
N HIS A 25 0.19 -1.91 -8.08
CA HIS A 25 0.55 -2.23 -9.46
C HIS A 25 2.08 -2.21 -9.67
N GLU A 26 2.79 -2.92 -8.80
CA GLU A 26 4.25 -2.79 -8.63
C GLU A 26 5.06 -3.98 -9.18
N ALA A 27 6.34 -3.75 -9.43
CA ALA A 27 7.35 -4.81 -9.49
C ALA A 27 7.71 -5.24 -8.05
N SER A 28 6.73 -5.82 -7.34
CA SER A 28 6.81 -6.04 -5.89
C SER A 28 8.08 -6.76 -5.45
N ASN A 29 8.56 -7.74 -6.22
CA ASN A 29 9.80 -8.45 -5.92
C ASN A 29 11.01 -7.53 -5.74
N HIS A 30 11.13 -6.48 -6.57
CA HIS A 30 12.23 -5.54 -6.53
C HIS A 30 12.04 -4.50 -5.40
N LEU A 31 10.79 -4.08 -5.12
CA LEU A 31 10.51 -3.20 -3.98
C LEU A 31 10.76 -3.89 -2.63
N GLN A 32 10.50 -5.19 -2.53
CA GLN A 32 10.81 -5.98 -1.33
C GLN A 32 12.31 -6.13 -1.05
N GLU A 33 13.18 -5.92 -2.04
CA GLU A 33 14.63 -5.85 -1.84
C GLU A 33 15.04 -4.59 -1.04
N LEU A 34 14.18 -3.58 -0.99
CA LEU A 34 14.40 -2.24 -0.39
C LEU A 34 13.34 -1.92 0.68
N PRO A 35 13.17 -2.75 1.73
CA PRO A 35 12.08 -2.58 2.71
C PRO A 35 12.18 -1.30 3.55
N TYR A 36 13.41 -0.78 3.70
CA TYR A 36 13.73 0.49 4.38
C TYR A 36 13.86 1.69 3.43
N GLY A 37 13.62 1.48 2.13
CA GLY A 37 13.83 2.43 1.05
C GLY A 37 15.21 2.32 0.39
N GLY A 38 15.36 2.99 -0.75
CA GLY A 38 16.58 3.00 -1.55
C GLY A 38 16.34 3.44 -3.01
N TRP A 39 17.41 3.53 -3.79
CA TRP A 39 17.33 3.82 -5.21
C TRP A 39 16.90 2.59 -6.02
N VAL A 40 15.88 2.77 -6.87
CA VAL A 40 15.45 1.77 -7.86
C VAL A 40 15.94 2.10 -9.28
N ALA A 41 16.40 3.34 -9.49
CA ALA A 41 17.12 3.82 -10.66
C ALA A 41 17.79 5.18 -10.32
N PRO A 42 18.73 5.69 -11.13
CA PRO A 42 19.33 7.01 -10.88
C PRO A 42 18.28 8.11 -10.89
N ASN A 43 18.26 8.94 -9.83
CA ASN A 43 17.24 9.95 -9.51
C ASN A 43 15.82 9.40 -9.18
N ILE A 44 15.65 8.10 -8.90
CA ILE A 44 14.35 7.51 -8.49
C ILE A 44 14.50 6.75 -7.16
N TYR A 45 13.96 7.32 -6.08
CA TYR A 45 14.06 6.79 -4.70
C TYR A 45 12.71 6.23 -4.22
N TYR A 46 12.73 4.97 -3.78
CA TYR A 46 11.62 4.29 -3.12
C TYR A 46 11.68 4.52 -1.60
N LEU A 47 10.56 4.90 -0.97
CA LEU A 47 10.47 5.11 0.48
C LEU A 47 10.45 3.83 1.34
N GLY A 48 10.41 2.64 0.74
CA GLY A 48 10.25 1.38 1.49
C GLY A 48 8.78 1.07 1.82
N TYR A 49 8.55 0.04 2.62
CA TYR A 49 7.20 -0.31 3.10
C TYR A 49 6.56 0.85 3.88
N ALA A 50 7.37 1.51 4.70
CA ALA A 50 7.14 2.85 5.22
C ALA A 50 8.49 3.55 5.37
N GLY A 51 8.50 4.88 5.29
CA GLY A 51 9.73 5.66 5.36
C GLY A 51 9.51 7.12 5.72
N VAL A 52 10.58 7.77 6.19
CA VAL A 52 10.69 9.24 6.27
C VAL A 52 12.05 9.67 5.75
N VAL A 53 12.07 10.68 4.89
CA VAL A 53 13.27 11.36 4.40
C VAL A 53 13.11 12.87 4.56
N ARG A 54 14.21 13.61 4.40
CA ARG A 54 14.23 15.08 4.40
C ARG A 54 14.80 15.58 3.06
N TYR A 55 14.26 16.67 2.55
CA TYR A 55 14.73 17.32 1.32
C TYR A 55 14.58 18.83 1.47
N LYS A 56 15.68 19.59 1.33
CA LYS A 56 15.73 21.05 1.62
C LYS A 56 15.09 21.43 2.97
N GLY A 57 15.26 20.53 3.94
CA GLY A 57 14.67 20.58 5.29
C GLY A 57 13.15 20.33 5.39
N VAL A 58 12.43 20.13 4.29
CA VAL A 58 11.05 19.62 4.27
C VAL A 58 11.07 18.14 4.66
N ARG A 59 10.16 17.71 5.54
CA ARG A 59 10.11 16.33 6.05
C ARG A 59 8.97 15.54 5.41
N ILE A 60 9.32 14.46 4.72
CA ILE A 60 8.43 13.71 3.82
C ILE A 60 8.34 12.27 4.32
N GLY A 61 7.18 11.90 4.85
CA GLY A 61 6.85 10.53 5.24
C GLY A 61 6.00 9.82 4.19
N GLY A 62 5.98 8.49 4.23
CA GLY A 62 5.06 7.71 3.41
C GLY A 62 4.82 6.30 3.92
N ALA A 63 3.70 5.72 3.49
CA ALA A 63 3.35 4.30 3.67
C ALA A 63 2.96 3.71 2.31
N SER A 64 3.61 2.60 1.92
CA SER A 64 3.34 1.88 0.68
C SER A 64 2.15 0.91 0.83
N GLY A 65 1.52 0.61 -0.30
CA GLY A 65 0.49 -0.41 -0.44
C GLY A 65 -0.95 0.06 -0.19
N ILE A 66 -1.87 -0.91 -0.19
CA ILE A 66 -3.30 -0.70 0.06
C ILE A 66 -3.76 -1.46 1.31
N PHE A 67 -4.89 -1.07 1.91
CA PHE A 67 -5.42 -1.71 3.11
C PHE A 67 -6.35 -2.88 2.81
N LYS A 68 -5.96 -4.08 3.27
CA LYS A 68 -6.87 -5.22 3.45
C LYS A 68 -6.84 -5.70 4.89
N SER A 69 -8.00 -5.71 5.54
CA SER A 69 -8.15 -6.02 6.97
C SER A 69 -7.68 -7.41 7.38
N TYR A 70 -7.74 -8.39 6.46
CA TYR A 70 -7.34 -9.78 6.68
C TYR A 70 -5.82 -10.02 6.59
N ASP A 71 -5.06 -9.11 5.96
CA ASP A 71 -3.59 -9.16 5.93
C ASP A 71 -2.93 -8.13 6.83
N TYR A 72 -3.65 -7.07 7.22
CA TYR A 72 -3.12 -5.97 8.02
C TYR A 72 -2.39 -6.39 9.31
N ARG A 73 -2.77 -7.53 9.92
CA ARG A 73 -2.10 -8.06 11.13
C ARG A 73 -1.01 -9.11 10.86
N LYS A 74 -0.77 -9.51 9.61
CA LYS A 74 0.26 -10.50 9.26
C LYS A 74 1.64 -9.84 9.18
N GLY A 75 2.69 -10.66 9.22
CA GLY A 75 4.04 -10.23 8.83
C GLY A 75 4.17 -9.99 7.32
N HIS A 76 5.38 -9.63 6.89
CA HIS A 76 5.78 -9.64 5.48
C HIS A 76 6.36 -11.03 5.17
N PHE A 77 5.51 -11.94 4.68
CA PHE A 77 5.79 -13.37 4.50
C PHE A 77 5.98 -13.77 3.03
N GLU A 78 5.67 -12.86 2.11
CA GLU A 78 5.69 -13.05 0.67
C GLU A 78 7.10 -12.94 0.12
N TYR A 79 7.62 -14.00 -0.49
CA TYR A 79 8.94 -14.01 -1.14
C TYR A 79 8.91 -14.89 -2.40
N PRO A 80 9.82 -14.69 -3.37
CA PRO A 80 9.83 -15.48 -4.60
C PRO A 80 10.06 -16.99 -4.38
N PRO A 81 9.43 -17.89 -5.16
CA PRO A 81 8.43 -17.63 -6.19
C PRO A 81 7.04 -17.37 -5.58
N TYR A 82 6.35 -16.36 -6.10
CA TYR A 82 5.00 -16.01 -5.65
C TYR A 82 3.94 -16.94 -6.24
N ASN A 83 2.83 -17.10 -5.51
CA ASN A 83 1.60 -17.72 -6.00
C ASN A 83 0.53 -16.63 -6.21
N HIS A 84 -0.65 -17.01 -6.71
CA HIS A 84 -1.73 -16.03 -7.00
C HIS A 84 -2.26 -15.26 -5.78
N GLU A 85 -2.09 -15.76 -4.56
CA GLU A 85 -2.41 -15.04 -3.33
C GLU A 85 -1.28 -14.08 -2.96
N SER A 86 -0.03 -14.56 -2.88
CA SER A 86 1.11 -13.73 -2.48
C SER A 86 1.50 -12.64 -3.49
N LEU A 87 1.15 -12.79 -4.78
CA LEU A 87 1.20 -11.71 -5.77
C LEU A 87 0.29 -10.51 -5.43
N ARG A 88 -0.74 -10.70 -4.60
CA ARG A 88 -1.62 -9.63 -4.11
C ARG A 88 -1.23 -9.18 -2.72
N THR A 89 -1.09 -10.13 -1.78
CA THR A 89 -0.88 -9.79 -0.36
C THR A 89 0.44 -9.07 -0.10
N VAL A 90 1.44 -9.22 -0.98
CA VAL A 90 2.73 -8.50 -0.94
C VAL A 90 2.60 -6.97 -0.98
N TYR A 91 1.55 -6.42 -1.61
CA TYR A 91 1.32 -4.97 -1.65
C TYR A 91 0.27 -4.48 -0.62
N HIS A 92 -0.15 -5.32 0.32
CA HIS A 92 -1.06 -4.90 1.40
C HIS A 92 -0.28 -4.30 2.58
N ILE A 93 -0.69 -3.11 3.05
CA ILE A 93 -0.05 -2.44 4.20
C ILE A 93 -0.14 -3.29 5.47
N ARG A 94 0.90 -3.24 6.31
CA ARG A 94 0.97 -3.99 7.59
C ARG A 94 0.92 -3.07 8.81
N ASN A 95 0.33 -3.56 9.88
CA ASN A 95 0.21 -2.86 11.16
C ASN A 95 1.56 -2.60 11.83
N ILE A 96 2.60 -3.39 11.56
CA ILE A 96 3.97 -3.14 12.02
C ILE A 96 4.52 -1.82 11.44
N ASP A 97 4.23 -1.50 10.19
CA ASP A 97 4.75 -0.30 9.53
C ASP A 97 3.98 0.95 9.95
N VAL A 98 2.66 0.82 10.12
CA VAL A 98 1.82 1.83 10.80
C VAL A 98 2.29 2.06 12.25
N PHE A 99 2.64 0.99 12.98
CA PHE A 99 3.11 1.10 14.36
C PHE A 99 4.45 1.85 14.45
N LYS A 100 5.41 1.59 13.56
CA LYS A 100 6.66 2.38 13.46
C LYS A 100 6.34 3.86 13.22
N LEU A 101 5.51 4.17 12.22
CA LEU A 101 5.12 5.55 11.90
C LEU A 101 4.41 6.25 13.05
N LYS A 102 3.64 5.54 13.89
CA LYS A 102 3.03 6.08 15.11
C LYS A 102 4.02 6.40 16.24
N GLN A 103 5.30 6.04 16.12
CA GLN A 103 6.34 6.45 17.09
C GLN A 103 6.93 7.84 16.78
N ILE A 104 6.60 8.43 15.62
CA ILE A 104 7.01 9.78 15.22
C ILE A 104 6.38 10.82 16.15
N GLN A 105 7.19 11.75 16.65
CA GLN A 105 6.80 12.86 17.53
C GLN A 105 7.13 14.22 16.89
N MET A 106 8.25 14.32 16.15
CA MET A 106 8.59 15.55 15.43
C MET A 106 7.53 15.85 14.35
N PRO A 107 7.25 17.13 14.03
CA PRO A 107 6.29 17.50 13.00
C PRO A 107 6.59 16.85 11.63
N MET A 108 5.53 16.57 10.87
CA MET A 108 5.59 16.09 9.49
C MET A 108 5.05 17.17 8.55
N ASP A 109 5.68 17.38 7.40
CA ASP A 109 5.23 18.36 6.40
C ASP A 109 4.37 17.72 5.33
N ILE A 110 4.86 16.63 4.74
CA ILE A 110 4.18 15.86 3.71
C ILE A 110 4.03 14.42 4.21
N PHE A 111 2.86 13.83 4.00
CA PHE A 111 2.70 12.39 4.08
C PHE A 111 2.08 11.81 2.80
N LEU A 112 2.56 10.64 2.38
CA LEU A 112 2.13 9.93 1.18
C LEU A 112 1.44 8.59 1.56
N SER A 113 0.28 8.31 0.96
CA SER A 113 -0.33 6.96 0.97
C SER A 113 -1.07 6.70 -0.34
N HIS A 114 -0.96 5.51 -0.92
CA HIS A 114 -1.65 5.22 -2.21
C HIS A 114 -3.18 5.28 -2.04
N ASP A 115 -3.69 4.53 -1.07
CA ASP A 115 -5.05 4.67 -0.55
C ASP A 115 -5.28 6.03 0.10
N TRP A 116 -6.50 6.54 -0.01
CA TRP A 116 -6.93 7.72 0.75
C TRP A 116 -7.14 7.36 2.23
N PRO A 117 -6.88 8.27 3.18
CA PRO A 117 -7.35 8.15 4.55
C PRO A 117 -8.87 7.98 4.60
N GLN A 118 -9.35 6.93 5.28
CA GLN A 118 -10.79 6.68 5.42
C GLN A 118 -11.53 7.90 5.98
N GLY A 119 -12.67 8.24 5.37
CA GLY A 119 -13.48 9.40 5.77
C GLY A 119 -12.96 10.77 5.31
N ILE A 120 -11.80 10.89 4.64
CA ILE A 120 -11.26 12.21 4.21
C ILE A 120 -12.17 12.93 3.21
N TYR A 121 -12.97 12.18 2.45
CA TYR A 121 -13.98 12.70 1.51
C TYR A 121 -15.03 13.59 2.19
N ASN A 122 -15.23 13.46 3.52
CA ASN A 122 -16.12 14.34 4.28
C ASN A 122 -15.59 15.80 4.34
N TYR A 123 -14.28 16.01 4.18
CA TYR A 123 -13.62 17.32 4.31
C TYR A 123 -13.40 18.06 2.97
N GLY A 124 -13.95 17.56 1.87
CA GLY A 124 -13.95 18.19 0.53
C GLY A 124 -15.33 18.17 -0.12
N ASP A 125 -15.42 18.37 -1.44
CA ASP A 125 -16.71 18.32 -2.15
C ASP A 125 -17.14 16.87 -2.46
N THR A 126 -17.75 16.25 -1.46
CA THR A 126 -18.29 14.89 -1.55
C THR A 126 -19.41 14.76 -2.60
N ALA A 127 -20.10 15.85 -2.95
CA ALA A 127 -21.18 15.82 -3.93
C ALA A 127 -20.62 15.79 -5.37
N ASP A 128 -19.58 16.58 -5.65
CA ASP A 128 -18.85 16.51 -6.92
C ASP A 128 -18.09 15.17 -7.07
N LEU A 129 -17.50 14.65 -5.99
CA LEU A 129 -16.89 13.31 -5.98
C LEU A 129 -17.89 12.22 -6.39
N LEU A 130 -19.08 12.19 -5.76
CA LEU A 130 -20.12 11.20 -6.07
C LEU A 130 -20.84 11.46 -7.40
N LYS A 131 -20.71 12.66 -7.98
CA LYS A 131 -21.12 12.96 -9.36
C LYS A 131 -20.13 12.40 -10.37
N LYS A 132 -18.82 12.50 -10.10
CA LYS A 132 -17.73 11.99 -10.94
C LYS A 132 -17.55 10.47 -10.86
N LYS A 133 -17.85 9.86 -9.70
CA LYS A 133 -17.64 8.44 -9.41
C LYS A 133 -18.86 7.87 -8.67
N LYS A 134 -19.96 7.64 -9.40
CA LYS A 134 -21.25 7.19 -8.83
C LYS A 134 -21.11 5.96 -7.92
N PHE A 135 -20.27 4.99 -8.31
CA PHE A 135 -20.08 3.72 -7.59
C PHE A 135 -19.52 3.90 -6.16
N LEU A 136 -18.74 4.96 -5.88
CA LEU A 136 -18.21 5.23 -4.54
C LEU A 136 -19.29 5.58 -3.51
N ARG A 137 -20.54 5.78 -3.94
CA ARG A 137 -21.68 6.17 -3.09
C ARG A 137 -21.86 5.25 -1.90
N GLN A 138 -21.89 3.94 -2.12
CA GLN A 138 -22.13 2.98 -1.05
C GLN A 138 -21.03 3.02 0.00
N GLU A 139 -19.76 3.11 -0.42
CA GLU A 139 -18.63 3.17 0.50
C GLU A 139 -18.54 4.50 1.27
N VAL A 140 -19.00 5.60 0.67
CA VAL A 140 -19.18 6.90 1.35
C VAL A 140 -20.30 6.82 2.40
N GLU A 141 -21.43 6.22 2.06
CA GLU A 141 -22.62 6.10 2.91
C GLU A 141 -22.42 5.09 4.07
N PHE A 142 -21.62 4.03 3.87
CA PHE A 142 -21.23 3.09 4.93
C PHE A 142 -19.96 3.48 5.71
N ASN A 143 -19.34 4.62 5.39
CA ASN A 143 -18.05 5.06 5.96
C ASN A 143 -16.93 4.01 5.82
N SER A 144 -16.90 3.29 4.70
CA SER A 144 -15.85 2.32 4.37
C SER A 144 -14.81 2.86 3.40
N LEU A 145 -15.10 3.91 2.61
CA LEU A 145 -14.22 4.39 1.55
C LEU A 145 -12.86 4.87 2.10
N GLY A 146 -11.80 4.18 1.65
CA GLY A 146 -10.40 4.48 2.01
C GLY A 146 -9.85 3.61 3.15
N SER A 147 -8.57 3.81 3.44
CA SER A 147 -7.78 3.01 4.38
C SER A 147 -7.96 3.50 5.84
N PRO A 148 -8.42 2.65 6.77
CA PRO A 148 -8.44 2.95 8.21
C PRO A 148 -7.03 3.20 8.77
N ALA A 149 -6.03 2.48 8.27
CA ALA A 149 -4.63 2.66 8.64
C ALA A 149 -4.11 4.06 8.25
N ALA A 150 -4.49 4.55 7.06
CA ALA A 150 -4.16 5.91 6.64
C ALA A 150 -4.95 6.97 7.44
N ALA A 151 -6.19 6.71 7.86
CA ALA A 151 -6.94 7.59 8.76
C ALA A 151 -6.31 7.68 10.17
N GLU A 152 -5.86 6.55 10.71
CA GLU A 152 -5.12 6.48 11.98
C GLU A 152 -3.83 7.31 11.93
N LEU A 153 -3.05 7.15 10.85
CA LEU A 153 -1.83 7.93 10.61
C LEU A 153 -2.11 9.43 10.39
N LEU A 154 -3.15 9.79 9.65
CA LEU A 154 -3.56 11.18 9.44
C LEU A 154 -3.91 11.87 10.76
N SER A 155 -4.72 11.21 11.60
CA SER A 155 -5.10 11.70 12.93
C SER A 155 -3.91 11.82 13.89
N HIS A 156 -2.95 10.89 13.80
CA HIS A 156 -1.74 10.88 14.63
C HIS A 156 -0.72 11.94 14.20
N LEU A 157 -0.27 11.92 12.93
CA LEU A 157 0.83 12.75 12.40
C LEU A 157 0.40 14.19 12.08
N GLN A 158 -0.86 14.37 11.66
CA GLN A 158 -1.47 15.66 11.32
C GLN A 158 -0.61 16.52 10.36
N PRO A 159 -0.06 15.96 9.26
CA PRO A 159 0.93 16.65 8.43
C PRO A 159 0.35 17.90 7.75
N THR A 160 1.21 18.83 7.31
CA THR A 160 0.76 20.04 6.59
C THR A 160 0.04 19.70 5.28
N TYR A 161 0.55 18.67 4.57
CA TYR A 161 -0.02 18.11 3.35
C TYR A 161 -0.14 16.58 3.46
N TRP A 162 -1.21 16.04 2.88
CA TRP A 162 -1.37 14.61 2.64
C TRP A 162 -1.69 14.37 1.16
N PHE A 163 -0.92 13.49 0.51
CA PHE A 163 -1.11 13.17 -0.91
C PHE A 163 -1.44 11.68 -1.12
N SER A 164 -2.42 11.43 -1.99
CA SER A 164 -2.88 10.07 -2.33
C SER A 164 -3.26 9.90 -3.80
N ALA A 165 -3.53 8.66 -4.21
CA ALA A 165 -3.89 8.32 -5.60
C ALA A 165 -5.04 7.30 -5.61
N HIS A 166 -4.79 6.09 -6.14
CA HIS A 166 -5.66 4.92 -6.22
C HIS A 166 -7.05 5.09 -6.88
N LEU A 167 -7.93 5.99 -6.40
CA LEU A 167 -9.32 6.13 -6.84
C LEU A 167 -9.52 6.77 -8.24
N HIS A 168 -8.43 7.03 -8.97
CA HIS A 168 -8.42 7.62 -10.32
C HIS A 168 -9.32 8.87 -10.42
N VAL A 169 -9.16 9.82 -9.49
CA VAL A 169 -9.87 11.11 -9.46
C VAL A 169 -9.10 12.13 -8.61
N LYS A 170 -9.00 13.37 -9.10
CA LYS A 170 -8.49 14.50 -8.31
C LYS A 170 -9.56 15.04 -7.37
N PHE A 171 -9.23 15.10 -6.09
CA PHE A 171 -10.11 15.58 -5.02
C PHE A 171 -9.26 16.32 -3.98
N ALA A 172 -9.73 17.50 -3.56
CA ALA A 172 -9.06 18.32 -2.56
C ALA A 172 -9.94 18.48 -1.32
N ALA A 173 -9.32 18.39 -0.14
CA ALA A 173 -9.99 18.50 1.15
C ALA A 173 -9.12 19.25 2.18
N VAL A 174 -9.77 19.85 3.18
CA VAL A 174 -9.08 20.56 4.26
C VAL A 174 -9.61 20.06 5.60
N MET A 175 -8.79 19.25 6.27
CA MET A 175 -9.12 18.65 7.56
C MET A 175 -8.52 19.49 8.69
N GLU A 176 -9.38 20.03 9.55
CA GLU A 176 -8.97 20.63 10.82
C GLU A 176 -8.86 19.51 11.87
N HIS A 177 -7.72 19.47 12.57
CA HIS A 177 -7.46 18.47 13.60
C HIS A 177 -7.86 18.97 14.98
N PRO A 178 -8.38 18.09 15.87
CA PRO A 178 -8.63 18.45 17.25
C PRO A 178 -7.32 18.90 17.94
N PRO A 179 -7.33 19.99 18.72
CA PRO A 179 -6.13 20.51 19.38
C PRO A 179 -5.56 19.50 20.37
N LYS A 180 -4.27 19.19 20.25
CA LYS A 180 -3.55 18.34 21.20
C LYS A 180 -3.20 19.14 22.45
N GLY A 181 -4.06 19.05 23.47
CA GLY A 181 -3.90 19.78 24.73
C GLY A 181 -4.12 21.29 24.54
N SER A 182 -3.12 22.11 24.88
CA SER A 182 -3.15 23.57 24.72
C SER A 182 -2.59 24.07 23.38
N ALA A 183 -2.19 23.18 22.48
CA ALA A 183 -1.73 23.56 21.14
C ALA A 183 -2.86 24.09 20.27
N LEU A 184 -2.54 24.97 19.30
CA LEU A 184 -3.49 25.40 18.28
C LEU A 184 -3.92 24.21 17.40
N PRO A 185 -5.17 24.19 16.88
CA PRO A 185 -5.59 23.22 15.88
C PRO A 185 -4.64 23.19 14.68
N ARG A 186 -4.18 21.99 14.29
CA ARG A 186 -3.42 21.79 13.05
C ARG A 186 -4.40 21.60 11.89
N VAL A 187 -3.96 21.91 10.68
CA VAL A 187 -4.76 21.73 9.46
C VAL A 187 -3.97 20.93 8.44
N THR A 188 -4.53 19.82 7.97
CA THR A 188 -3.97 19.05 6.85
C THR A 188 -4.68 19.41 5.56
N LYS A 189 -3.89 19.73 4.53
CA LYS A 189 -4.35 19.92 3.16
C LYS A 189 -4.26 18.57 2.45
N PHE A 190 -5.39 17.91 2.24
CA PHE A 190 -5.44 16.66 1.48
C PHE A 190 -5.62 16.96 -0.02
N LEU A 191 -4.89 16.22 -0.86
CA LEU A 191 -5.09 16.17 -2.30
C LEU A 191 -4.87 14.74 -2.80
N SER A 192 -5.82 14.23 -3.57
CA SER A 192 -5.61 13.08 -4.45
C SER A 192 -5.37 13.49 -5.89
N LEU A 193 -4.75 12.61 -6.68
CA LEU A 193 -4.54 12.78 -8.12
C LEU A 193 -5.07 11.59 -8.93
N ASP A 194 -5.29 11.84 -10.22
CA ASP A 194 -5.77 10.84 -11.18
C ASP A 194 -4.63 10.00 -11.79
N LYS A 195 -4.96 8.93 -12.53
CA LYS A 195 -3.99 8.08 -13.24
C LYS A 195 -3.31 8.88 -14.36
N CYS A 196 -2.00 8.67 -14.56
CA CYS A 196 -1.20 9.32 -15.60
C CYS A 196 -1.63 8.92 -17.02
N LEU A 197 -2.70 9.55 -17.51
CA LEU A 197 -3.35 9.29 -18.79
C LEU A 197 -3.71 10.62 -19.48
N PRO A 198 -3.88 10.62 -20.81
CA PRO A 198 -4.31 11.81 -21.56
C PRO A 198 -5.58 12.43 -20.98
N TYR A 199 -5.60 13.77 -20.92
CA TYR A 199 -6.73 14.60 -20.47
C TYR A 199 -7.15 14.44 -19.00
N ARG A 200 -6.38 13.74 -18.16
CA ARG A 200 -6.67 13.57 -16.71
C ARG A 200 -5.89 14.54 -15.83
N GLU A 201 -6.42 14.84 -14.65
CA GLU A 201 -5.76 15.68 -13.64
C GLU A 201 -4.77 14.88 -12.77
N PHE A 202 -3.73 14.33 -13.40
CA PHE A 202 -2.73 13.47 -12.75
C PHE A 202 -1.52 14.21 -12.15
N LEU A 203 -1.40 15.53 -12.36
CA LEU A 203 -0.25 16.33 -11.93
C LEU A 203 -0.71 17.61 -11.22
N GLN A 204 -0.05 17.92 -10.09
CA GLN A 204 -0.22 19.16 -9.35
C GLN A 204 1.16 19.68 -8.92
N ILE A 205 1.42 20.97 -9.16
CA ILE A 205 2.58 21.67 -8.60
C ILE A 205 2.15 22.31 -7.27
N VAL A 206 2.97 22.20 -6.23
CA VAL A 206 2.71 22.77 -4.90
C VAL A 206 3.95 23.53 -4.44
N ASP A 207 3.83 24.86 -4.35
CA ASP A 207 4.90 25.72 -3.86
C ASP A 207 5.08 25.53 -2.34
N MET A 208 6.33 25.34 -1.91
CA MET A 208 6.73 25.23 -0.51
C MET A 208 7.96 26.10 -0.26
N ALA A 209 8.12 26.57 0.98
CA ALA A 209 9.30 27.35 1.37
C ALA A 209 10.42 26.42 1.85
N ASP A 210 11.63 26.60 1.31
CA ASP A 210 12.85 25.95 1.81
C ASP A 210 13.06 26.29 3.29
N ARG A 211 13.61 25.34 4.06
CA ARG A 211 14.00 25.59 5.45
C ARG A 211 15.47 26.03 5.54
N SER A 212 15.69 27.12 6.26
CA SER A 212 17.02 27.65 6.55
C SER A 212 17.93 26.60 7.20
N GLY A 213 19.05 26.28 6.56
CA GLY A 213 20.07 25.38 7.08
C GLY A 213 20.38 24.19 6.17
N SER A 214 19.47 23.79 5.27
CA SER A 214 19.80 22.84 4.21
C SER A 214 20.50 23.59 3.06
N SER A 215 21.68 23.11 2.68
CA SER A 215 22.56 23.75 1.68
C SER A 215 22.92 22.82 0.52
N ASP A 216 22.30 21.63 0.48
CA ASP A 216 22.58 20.56 -0.45
C ASP A 216 21.31 20.24 -1.28
N GLU A 217 21.49 19.61 -2.44
CA GLU A 217 20.39 19.27 -3.37
C GLU A 217 20.01 17.77 -3.33
N GLY A 218 20.60 17.00 -2.42
CA GLY A 218 20.31 15.59 -2.18
C GLY A 218 19.09 15.32 -1.28
N LEU A 219 18.71 14.04 -1.20
CA LEU A 219 17.88 13.53 -0.11
C LEU A 219 18.74 13.32 1.14
N GLU A 220 18.18 13.59 2.31
CA GLU A 220 18.79 13.27 3.61
C GLU A 220 17.93 12.23 4.35
N TYR A 221 18.57 11.30 5.07
CA TYR A 221 17.90 10.44 6.04
C TYR A 221 17.28 11.24 7.19
N ASP A 222 16.20 10.72 7.77
CA ASP A 222 15.56 11.30 8.95
C ASP A 222 16.02 10.62 10.25
N PRO A 223 16.72 11.32 11.18
CA PRO A 223 17.25 10.70 12.39
C PRO A 223 16.19 10.12 13.33
N GLU A 224 15.00 10.72 13.41
CA GLU A 224 13.91 10.19 14.24
C GLU A 224 13.43 8.85 13.67
N TRP A 225 13.21 8.78 12.36
CA TRP A 225 12.80 7.55 11.67
C TRP A 225 13.84 6.43 11.78
N LEU A 226 15.11 6.72 11.52
CA LEU A 226 16.17 5.72 11.67
C LEU A 226 16.32 5.24 13.13
N ALA A 227 16.15 6.12 14.11
CA ALA A 227 16.15 5.75 15.52
C ALA A 227 14.93 4.87 15.86
N ILE A 228 13.75 5.15 15.27
CA ILE A 228 12.55 4.32 15.40
C ILE A 228 12.79 2.93 14.79
N LEU A 229 13.43 2.84 13.61
CA LEU A 229 13.81 1.55 13.00
C LEU A 229 14.70 0.74 13.94
N LYS A 230 15.75 1.36 14.52
CA LYS A 230 16.64 0.69 15.50
C LYS A 230 15.87 0.26 16.75
N ASN A 231 15.04 1.13 17.33
CA ASN A 231 14.25 0.83 18.53
C ASN A 231 13.20 -0.27 18.31
N THR A 232 12.70 -0.43 17.09
CA THR A 232 11.68 -1.42 16.71
C THR A 232 12.24 -2.65 15.99
N ASN A 233 13.56 -2.80 15.84
CA ASN A 233 14.17 -3.83 14.97
C ASN A 233 13.86 -5.29 15.36
N SER A 234 13.41 -5.54 16.59
CA SER A 234 12.96 -6.87 17.06
C SER A 234 11.47 -7.17 16.82
N LEU A 235 10.71 -6.24 16.25
CA LEU A 235 9.26 -6.37 16.01
C LEU A 235 8.85 -6.88 14.62
N PRO A 236 9.60 -6.65 13.51
CA PRO A 236 9.28 -7.22 12.21
C PRO A 236 9.18 -8.75 12.25
N SER A 237 8.21 -9.29 11.49
CA SER A 237 7.93 -10.71 11.41
C SER A 237 7.74 -11.12 9.95
N ILE A 238 8.24 -12.30 9.60
CA ILE A 238 8.06 -12.96 8.31
C ILE A 238 6.96 -14.03 8.33
N SER A 239 6.11 -14.01 9.36
CA SER A 239 5.07 -15.03 9.59
C SER A 239 3.70 -14.61 9.05
N HIS A 240 2.94 -15.58 8.53
CA HIS A 240 1.51 -15.43 8.22
C HIS A 240 0.63 -15.28 9.49
N GLN A 241 1.17 -15.49 10.69
CA GLN A 241 0.42 -15.37 11.94
C GLN A 241 0.10 -13.92 12.29
N ASN A 242 -1.04 -13.70 12.93
CA ASN A 242 -1.48 -12.38 13.39
C ASN A 242 -0.57 -11.85 14.51
N TRP A 243 0.24 -10.84 14.18
CA TRP A 243 0.97 -9.99 15.12
C TRP A 243 0.06 -8.84 15.57
N ASN A 244 0.05 -8.57 16.88
CA ASN A 244 -0.60 -7.40 17.45
C ASN A 244 0.49 -6.44 17.95
N PRO A 245 0.36 -5.11 17.72
CA PRO A 245 1.36 -4.17 18.20
C PRO A 245 1.43 -4.16 19.74
N PRO A 246 2.61 -3.93 20.34
CA PRO A 246 2.73 -3.75 21.78
C PRO A 246 1.87 -2.60 22.33
N GLU A 247 1.12 -2.87 23.39
CA GLU A 247 0.16 -1.95 24.01
C GLU A 247 0.40 -1.80 25.52
N ASN A 248 -0.03 -0.66 26.10
CA ASN A 248 0.00 -0.42 27.54
C ASN A 248 -1.16 -1.15 28.25
N ASN A 249 -1.14 -2.48 28.21
CA ASN A 249 -2.18 -3.36 28.74
C ASN A 249 -1.67 -4.34 29.81
N GLY A 250 -0.38 -4.23 30.20
CA GLY A 250 0.28 -5.10 31.18
C GLY A 250 0.76 -6.45 30.64
N LEU A 251 0.54 -6.76 29.36
CA LEU A 251 1.03 -7.99 28.70
C LEU A 251 2.40 -7.80 28.02
N HIS A 252 2.83 -6.55 27.82
CA HIS A 252 4.08 -6.19 27.14
C HIS A 252 5.03 -5.46 28.10
N GLU A 253 6.30 -5.88 28.15
CA GLU A 253 7.34 -5.22 28.96
C GLU A 253 7.72 -3.83 28.39
N LYS A 254 7.63 -3.67 27.06
CA LYS A 254 7.81 -2.41 26.34
C LYS A 254 6.70 -2.25 25.31
N TRP A 255 5.92 -1.18 25.42
CA TRP A 255 4.89 -0.77 24.44
C TRP A 255 5.20 0.58 23.77
N ASP A 256 6.05 1.40 24.40
CA ASP A 256 6.44 2.71 23.89
C ASP A 256 7.78 2.59 23.16
N PHE A 257 7.79 2.95 21.88
CA PHE A 257 8.96 2.85 20.99
C PHE A 257 9.36 4.22 20.43
N ARG A 258 8.76 5.30 20.94
CA ARG A 258 9.16 6.68 20.70
C ARG A 258 10.62 6.89 21.11
N VAL A 259 11.31 7.73 20.34
CA VAL A 259 12.75 7.96 20.49
C VAL A 259 13.05 9.24 21.27
N SER A 260 14.23 9.27 21.89
CA SER A 260 14.81 10.44 22.53
C SER A 260 15.81 11.16 21.60
N GLU A 261 16.21 12.37 21.98
CA GLU A 261 17.31 13.08 21.31
C GLU A 261 18.61 12.28 21.33
N GLY A 262 18.88 11.49 22.39
CA GLY A 262 20.05 10.63 22.49
C GLY A 262 20.04 9.47 21.49
N ASP A 263 18.87 8.89 21.21
CA ASP A 263 18.73 7.84 20.19
C ASP A 263 18.98 8.39 18.77
N MET A 264 18.51 9.61 18.51
CA MET A 264 18.76 10.32 17.25
C MET A 264 20.23 10.73 17.11
N MET A 265 20.88 11.23 18.18
CA MET A 265 22.32 11.52 18.18
C MET A 265 23.15 10.27 17.90
N LYS A 266 22.76 9.11 18.44
CA LYS A 266 23.43 7.84 18.18
C LYS A 266 23.35 7.44 16.70
N VAL A 267 22.19 7.59 16.06
CA VAL A 267 22.06 7.37 14.60
C VAL A 267 23.01 8.28 13.81
N VAL A 268 23.14 9.55 14.22
CA VAL A 268 24.06 10.50 13.57
C VAL A 268 25.51 10.08 13.77
N GLU A 269 25.87 9.52 14.94
CA GLU A 269 27.20 8.94 15.21
C GLU A 269 27.47 7.68 14.37
N ASP A 270 26.50 6.75 14.30
CA ASP A 270 26.56 5.53 13.47
C ASP A 270 26.78 5.87 11.98
N LEU A 271 26.21 7.00 11.50
CA LEU A 271 26.38 7.54 10.14
C LEU A 271 27.56 8.55 10.01
N ASN A 272 28.45 8.59 11.00
CA ASN A 272 29.65 9.45 11.04
C ASN A 272 29.38 10.95 10.83
N GLY A 273 28.19 11.42 11.21
CA GLY A 273 27.74 12.81 11.05
C GLY A 273 27.13 13.14 9.68
N ASN A 274 27.17 12.23 8.71
CA ASN A 274 26.60 12.46 7.38
C ASN A 274 25.19 11.87 7.26
N LEU A 275 24.20 12.74 7.03
CA LEU A 275 22.81 12.31 6.82
C LEU A 275 22.40 12.28 5.34
N ALA A 276 23.27 12.66 4.39
CA ALA A 276 22.97 12.57 2.97
C ALA A 276 22.81 11.09 2.54
N ILE A 277 21.76 10.80 1.76
CA ILE A 277 21.55 9.48 1.17
C ILE A 277 22.56 9.32 0.02
N PRO A 278 23.42 8.28 0.01
CA PRO A 278 24.43 8.10 -1.03
C PRO A 278 23.80 7.69 -2.36
N ASP A 279 24.35 8.14 -3.49
CA ASP A 279 23.97 7.70 -4.84
C ASP A 279 24.48 6.27 -5.16
N ASN A 280 24.12 5.28 -4.34
CA ASN A 280 24.60 3.89 -4.42
C ASN A 280 23.67 2.92 -5.20
N PHE A 281 22.93 3.43 -6.20
CA PHE A 281 22.13 2.58 -7.09
C PHE A 281 23.00 1.54 -7.82
N CYS A 282 22.54 0.29 -7.82
CA CYS A 282 23.15 -0.80 -8.57
C CYS A 282 22.10 -1.79 -9.10
N LEU A 283 22.44 -2.47 -10.20
CA LEU A 283 21.65 -3.55 -10.79
C LEU A 283 21.74 -4.82 -9.93
N THR A 284 20.65 -5.17 -9.25
CA THR A 284 20.50 -6.46 -8.55
C THR A 284 20.24 -7.63 -9.51
N LEU A 285 19.69 -7.36 -10.69
CA LEU A 285 19.38 -8.33 -11.74
C LEU A 285 19.70 -7.78 -13.14
N PRO A 286 19.83 -8.65 -14.16
CA PRO A 286 19.86 -8.21 -15.56
C PRO A 286 18.61 -7.40 -15.91
N ALA A 287 18.78 -6.27 -16.60
CA ALA A 287 17.66 -5.48 -17.06
C ALA A 287 16.83 -6.22 -18.13
N TYR A 288 15.53 -5.95 -18.17
CA TYR A 288 14.62 -6.55 -19.16
C TYR A 288 14.95 -6.08 -20.58
N ASP A 289 15.22 -7.04 -21.47
CA ASP A 289 15.43 -6.83 -22.90
C ASP A 289 14.12 -7.13 -23.67
N PRO A 290 13.53 -6.14 -24.37
CA PRO A 290 12.32 -6.36 -25.19
C PRO A 290 12.59 -7.15 -26.48
N THR A 291 13.86 -7.27 -26.93
CA THR A 291 14.24 -8.00 -28.14
C THR A 291 14.46 -9.50 -27.86
N ASN A 292 14.84 -9.84 -26.63
CA ASN A 292 15.02 -11.21 -26.14
C ASN A 292 14.29 -11.40 -24.80
N PRO A 293 12.94 -11.41 -24.79
CA PRO A 293 12.18 -11.57 -23.55
C PRO A 293 12.34 -12.98 -22.98
N HIS A 294 12.56 -13.08 -21.67
CA HIS A 294 12.65 -14.34 -20.93
C HIS A 294 11.45 -14.56 -20.00
N PRO A 295 10.23 -14.83 -20.53
CA PRO A 295 9.00 -14.95 -19.72
C PRO A 295 8.98 -16.15 -18.78
N GLN A 296 9.86 -17.14 -18.99
CA GLN A 296 9.99 -18.34 -18.14
C GLN A 296 11.07 -18.18 -17.05
N MET A 297 11.74 -17.03 -16.95
CA MET A 297 12.65 -16.75 -15.83
C MET A 297 11.82 -16.54 -14.56
N SER A 298 11.73 -17.58 -13.73
CA SER A 298 11.11 -17.47 -12.40
C SER A 298 11.84 -16.41 -11.58
N PRO A 299 11.12 -15.48 -10.90
CA PRO A 299 11.76 -14.45 -10.10
C PRO A 299 12.68 -15.09 -9.05
N SER A 300 13.99 -14.80 -9.12
CA SER A 300 14.94 -15.25 -8.12
C SER A 300 14.85 -14.39 -6.87
N TYR A 301 15.28 -14.97 -5.75
CA TYR A 301 15.50 -14.28 -4.51
C TYR A 301 16.94 -13.73 -4.52
N ASN A 302 17.14 -12.42 -4.34
CA ASN A 302 18.44 -11.75 -4.31
C ASN A 302 18.41 -10.62 -3.26
N THR A 303 19.48 -10.43 -2.48
CA THR A 303 19.61 -9.26 -1.59
C THR A 303 20.09 -8.03 -2.35
N ASN A 304 19.76 -6.82 -1.86
CA ASN A 304 20.19 -5.56 -2.46
C ASN A 304 21.29 -4.90 -1.60
N PRO A 305 22.46 -4.56 -2.18
CA PRO A 305 23.58 -3.98 -1.44
C PRO A 305 23.20 -2.75 -0.60
N GLN A 306 22.26 -1.91 -1.07
CA GLN A 306 21.81 -0.72 -0.34
C GLN A 306 21.17 -1.07 1.01
N THR A 307 20.27 -2.07 1.01
CA THR A 307 19.63 -2.60 2.23
C THR A 307 20.67 -3.25 3.13
N THR A 308 21.53 -4.11 2.59
CA THR A 308 22.53 -4.83 3.39
C THR A 308 23.57 -3.87 4.01
N GLU A 309 24.00 -2.83 3.30
CA GLU A 309 24.89 -1.76 3.80
C GLU A 309 24.22 -0.93 4.91
N MET A 310 22.97 -0.50 4.69
CA MET A 310 22.18 0.21 5.70
C MET A 310 21.96 -0.63 6.96
N CYS A 311 21.64 -1.92 6.80
CA CYS A 311 21.46 -2.87 7.90
C CYS A 311 22.75 -3.11 8.68
N ALA A 312 23.89 -3.28 8.00
CA ALA A 312 25.19 -3.42 8.65
C ALA A 312 25.60 -2.16 9.43
N THR A 313 25.38 -0.97 8.85
CA THR A 313 25.74 0.33 9.45
C THR A 313 24.87 0.65 10.67
N LEU A 314 23.55 0.47 10.57
CA LEU A 314 22.61 0.82 11.63
C LEU A 314 22.32 -0.33 12.60
N GLY A 315 22.82 -1.54 12.37
CA GLY A 315 22.49 -2.73 13.18
C GLY A 315 21.03 -3.16 13.04
N LEU A 316 20.46 -3.02 11.84
CA LEU A 316 19.09 -3.45 11.51
C LEU A 316 19.11 -4.86 10.92
N THR A 317 17.96 -5.53 10.95
CA THR A 317 17.77 -6.86 10.37
C THR A 317 17.50 -6.75 8.86
N ASP A 318 18.39 -7.30 8.03
CA ASP A 318 18.07 -7.49 6.60
C ASP A 318 17.04 -8.63 6.49
N ILE A 319 15.75 -8.24 6.47
CA ILE A 319 14.60 -9.15 6.47
C ILE A 319 14.65 -10.07 5.25
N TYR A 320 15.13 -9.57 4.11
CA TYR A 320 15.28 -10.36 2.89
C TYR A 320 16.37 -11.42 3.15
N ALA A 321 17.58 -11.02 3.55
CA ALA A 321 18.70 -11.92 3.85
C ALA A 321 18.35 -13.06 4.83
N GLN A 322 17.58 -12.75 5.87
CA GLN A 322 17.10 -13.73 6.86
C GLN A 322 16.25 -14.85 6.22
N VAL A 323 15.42 -14.52 5.23
CA VAL A 323 14.57 -15.49 4.52
C VAL A 323 15.39 -16.38 3.60
N GLY A 324 16.41 -15.84 2.92
CA GLY A 324 17.33 -16.63 2.09
C GLY A 324 18.02 -17.75 2.90
N GLN A 325 18.70 -17.37 3.98
CA GLN A 325 19.42 -18.30 4.87
C GLN A 325 18.48 -19.38 5.45
N SER A 326 17.25 -19.00 5.81
CA SER A 326 16.25 -19.94 6.34
C SER A 326 15.85 -21.02 5.33
N ARG A 327 15.89 -20.71 4.03
CA ARG A 327 15.53 -21.64 2.94
C ARG A 327 16.70 -22.52 2.54
N GLU A 328 17.91 -21.96 2.46
CA GLU A 328 19.15 -22.73 2.24
C GLU A 328 19.35 -23.80 3.32
N LEU A 329 19.18 -23.42 4.59
CA LEU A 329 19.20 -24.36 5.72
C LEU A 329 18.14 -25.45 5.54
N SER A 330 16.90 -25.08 5.23
CA SER A 330 15.81 -26.04 5.03
C SER A 330 16.09 -27.05 3.90
N GLN A 331 16.70 -26.60 2.80
CA GLN A 331 17.11 -27.47 1.69
C GLN A 331 18.27 -28.41 2.08
N SER A 332 19.26 -27.92 2.83
CA SER A 332 20.34 -28.77 3.35
C SER A 332 19.85 -29.87 4.32
N PHE A 333 18.74 -29.63 5.02
CA PHE A 333 18.09 -30.62 5.89
C PHE A 333 17.20 -31.62 5.14
N SER A 334 16.75 -31.33 3.91
CA SER A 334 16.13 -32.35 3.05
C SER A 334 17.17 -33.25 2.37
N ASP A 335 18.26 -32.68 1.82
CA ASP A 335 19.30 -33.46 1.15
C ASP A 335 20.01 -34.43 2.11
N SER A 336 20.20 -34.03 3.37
CA SER A 336 20.76 -34.89 4.42
C SER A 336 19.79 -35.95 5.00
N ARG A 337 18.60 -36.12 4.41
CA ARG A 337 17.60 -37.15 4.76
C ARG A 337 17.07 -37.95 3.57
N GLY A 338 17.69 -37.82 2.39
CA GLY A 338 17.21 -38.35 1.11
C GLY A 338 17.86 -39.64 0.59
N GLU A 339 17.89 -40.72 1.37
CA GLU A 339 18.05 -42.08 0.80
C GLU A 339 16.83 -42.96 1.10
N ASN A 340 16.31 -43.61 0.06
CA ASN A 340 15.18 -44.54 0.05
C ASN A 340 13.78 -43.93 0.33
N ASN A 341 13.13 -43.48 -0.75
CA ASN A 341 11.91 -44.15 -1.22
C ASN A 341 11.62 -43.80 -2.68
N GLU A 342 11.52 -44.81 -3.54
CA GLU A 342 10.93 -44.65 -4.88
C GLU A 342 9.40 -44.68 -4.75
N SER A 343 8.73 -43.61 -5.16
CA SER A 343 7.34 -43.62 -5.58
C SER A 343 7.18 -42.65 -6.74
N GLY A 344 7.02 -43.18 -7.95
CA GLY A 344 6.89 -42.37 -9.15
C GLY A 344 5.47 -41.79 -9.29
N ASP A 345 5.38 -40.47 -9.45
CA ASP A 345 4.21 -39.78 -9.98
C ASP A 345 4.52 -39.25 -11.39
N GLU A 346 3.49 -39.11 -12.23
CA GLU A 346 3.64 -38.93 -13.68
C GLU A 346 4.13 -37.53 -14.11
N LEU A 347 4.95 -37.51 -15.16
CA LEU A 347 5.29 -36.31 -15.93
C LEU A 347 4.04 -35.76 -16.63
N SER A 348 3.39 -34.77 -16.02
CA SER A 348 2.27 -34.05 -16.65
C SER A 348 2.78 -32.97 -17.62
N GLU A 349 2.87 -33.33 -18.91
CA GLU A 349 3.19 -32.39 -19.99
C GLU A 349 2.06 -31.36 -20.18
N TYR A 350 2.19 -30.18 -19.55
CA TYR A 350 1.35 -29.02 -19.84
C TYR A 350 2.19 -27.89 -20.47
N PRO A 351 2.06 -27.64 -21.79
CA PRO A 351 2.77 -26.54 -22.45
C PRO A 351 2.25 -25.20 -21.94
N THR A 352 3.02 -24.56 -21.07
CA THR A 352 2.66 -23.29 -20.41
C THR A 352 2.99 -22.11 -21.34
N ASP A 353 2.16 -21.94 -22.37
CA ASP A 353 2.27 -20.85 -23.35
C ASP A 353 1.70 -19.54 -22.78
N THR A 354 2.53 -18.85 -21.98
CA THR A 354 2.21 -17.58 -21.30
C THR A 354 2.51 -16.34 -22.15
N SER A 355 2.63 -16.47 -23.47
CA SER A 355 3.05 -15.40 -24.38
C SER A 355 2.01 -14.30 -24.66
N ALA A 356 0.72 -14.52 -24.32
CA ALA A 356 -0.39 -13.66 -24.77
C ALA A 356 -1.28 -13.02 -23.68
N LEU A 357 -1.10 -13.35 -22.38
CA LEU A 357 -2.08 -13.01 -21.33
C LEU A 357 -1.60 -11.97 -20.30
N SER A 358 -1.27 -10.76 -20.76
CA SER A 358 -1.22 -9.56 -19.90
C SER A 358 -2.64 -9.07 -19.55
N GLY A 359 -3.44 -9.97 -18.99
CA GLY A 359 -4.87 -9.80 -18.70
C GLY A 359 -5.32 -10.49 -17.41
N SER A 360 -4.40 -10.70 -16.47
CA SER A 360 -4.72 -11.18 -15.12
C SER A 360 -5.58 -10.16 -14.38
N PHE A 361 -6.85 -10.48 -14.16
CA PHE A 361 -7.79 -9.62 -13.44
C PHE A 361 -7.29 -9.35 -12.00
N ASN A 362 -6.96 -8.09 -11.74
CA ASN A 362 -6.68 -7.60 -10.40
C ASN A 362 -8.01 -7.12 -9.77
N PRO A 363 -8.56 -7.77 -8.74
CA PRO A 363 -9.76 -7.31 -8.06
C PRO A 363 -9.55 -5.99 -7.30
N ASP A 364 -8.29 -5.54 -7.18
CA ASP A 364 -7.91 -4.26 -6.60
C ASP A 364 -7.70 -3.16 -7.67
N GLU A 365 -7.86 -3.45 -8.97
CA GLU A 365 -7.87 -2.39 -10.00
C GLU A 365 -9.28 -1.83 -10.18
N ILE A 366 -9.48 -0.57 -9.77
CA ILE A 366 -10.64 0.22 -10.19
C ILE A 366 -10.52 0.45 -11.70
N THR A 367 -11.43 -0.16 -12.48
CA THR A 367 -11.35 -0.06 -13.93
C THR A 367 -11.78 1.34 -14.40
N ILE A 368 -11.38 1.69 -15.62
CA ILE A 368 -11.75 2.97 -16.24
C ILE A 368 -13.12 2.88 -16.93
N GLU A 369 -13.61 1.67 -17.19
CA GLU A 369 -14.90 1.43 -17.85
C GLU A 369 -16.06 1.65 -16.87
N ASP A 370 -15.84 1.44 -15.56
CA ASP A 370 -16.76 1.77 -14.45
C ASP A 370 -17.05 3.28 -14.29
N GLU A 371 -16.41 4.14 -15.07
CA GLU A 371 -16.68 5.59 -15.12
C GLU A 371 -17.83 5.95 -16.09
N TRP A 372 -18.22 5.04 -17.00
CA TRP A 372 -19.08 5.32 -18.15
C TRP A 372 -20.39 4.52 -18.15
N GLU A 373 -21.09 4.49 -17.00
CA GLU A 373 -22.54 4.25 -17.00
C GLU A 373 -23.25 5.46 -17.62
N GLU A 374 -23.36 5.46 -18.95
CA GLU A 374 -24.11 6.45 -19.73
C GLU A 374 -25.61 6.38 -19.36
N GLU A 375 -26.16 7.49 -18.88
CA GLU A 375 -27.60 7.68 -18.82
C GLU A 375 -28.07 8.06 -20.24
N GLU A 376 -28.79 7.15 -20.92
CA GLU A 376 -29.42 7.37 -22.24
C GLU A 376 -30.58 8.40 -22.18
N ASP A 377 -30.35 9.61 -21.68
CA ASP A 377 -31.39 10.66 -21.63
C ASP A 377 -30.84 12.10 -21.67
N ALA A 378 -29.95 12.38 -22.63
CA ALA A 378 -29.49 13.74 -22.96
C ALA A 378 -29.67 14.05 -24.46
N LYS A 379 -30.36 15.16 -24.76
CA LYS A 379 -30.73 15.56 -26.13
C LYS A 379 -29.54 16.13 -26.91
N GLU A 380 -29.60 16.02 -28.23
CA GLU A 380 -28.65 16.63 -29.16
C GLU A 380 -28.42 18.12 -28.88
N VAL A 381 -27.15 18.53 -28.83
CA VAL A 381 -26.72 19.94 -28.81
C VAL A 381 -25.61 20.09 -29.86
N GLU A 382 -25.75 21.06 -30.77
CA GLU A 382 -24.83 21.24 -31.89
C GLU A 382 -23.40 21.56 -31.45
N ILE A 383 -22.44 20.74 -31.89
CA ILE A 383 -21.01 20.99 -31.68
C ILE A 383 -20.55 22.12 -32.60
N THR A 384 -20.55 23.35 -32.08
CA THR A 384 -19.89 24.49 -32.72
C THR A 384 -18.37 24.38 -32.54
N LYS A 385 -17.62 24.47 -33.64
CA LYS A 385 -16.16 24.33 -33.65
C LYS A 385 -15.48 25.44 -32.85
N LEU A 386 -14.59 25.10 -31.93
CA LEU A 386 -13.72 26.04 -31.23
C LEU A 386 -12.23 25.65 -31.37
N SER A 387 -11.39 26.67 -31.48
CA SER A 387 -10.05 26.60 -32.07
C SER A 387 -8.99 26.04 -31.12
N THR A 388 -8.08 25.25 -31.69
CA THR A 388 -6.64 25.16 -31.37
C THR A 388 -6.14 25.52 -29.96
N GLY A 389 -5.67 24.49 -29.24
CA GLY A 389 -4.34 24.51 -28.61
C GLY A 389 -4.06 25.57 -27.53
N SER A 390 -4.37 25.24 -26.28
CA SER A 390 -3.76 25.87 -25.10
C SER A 390 -3.08 24.81 -24.24
N ILE A 391 -1.76 24.95 -24.06
CA ILE A 391 -0.97 24.07 -23.20
C ILE A 391 -1.42 24.29 -21.75
N HIS A 392 -2.05 23.29 -21.15
CA HIS A 392 -2.44 23.34 -19.74
C HIS A 392 -1.20 23.25 -18.85
N THR A 393 -0.66 24.42 -18.46
CA THR A 393 0.18 24.54 -17.27
C THR A 393 -0.62 24.04 -16.06
N PRO A 394 -0.05 23.18 -15.18
CA PRO A 394 -0.76 22.72 -13.98
C PRO A 394 -1.28 23.91 -13.17
N SER A 395 -2.60 23.96 -12.96
CA SER A 395 -3.25 25.04 -12.22
C SER A 395 -2.77 25.05 -10.77
N ARG A 396 -2.62 26.23 -10.16
CA ARG A 396 -2.24 26.36 -8.74
C ARG A 396 -3.23 25.61 -7.86
N LEU A 397 -2.75 24.88 -6.86
CA LEU A 397 -3.60 24.06 -5.97
C LEU A 397 -4.72 24.88 -5.33
N ILE A 398 -5.96 24.60 -5.75
CA ILE A 398 -7.19 25.14 -5.17
C ILE A 398 -7.65 24.16 -4.08
N LEU A 399 -7.99 24.71 -2.90
CA LEU A 399 -8.50 23.95 -1.77
C LEU A 399 -9.90 24.47 -1.39
N PRO A 400 -10.81 23.59 -0.93
CA PRO A 400 -12.10 24.03 -0.38
C PRO A 400 -11.90 24.82 0.92
N ALA A 401 -12.93 25.55 1.35
CA ALA A 401 -12.97 26.11 2.69
C ALA A 401 -13.04 24.98 3.75
N PRO A 402 -12.43 25.15 4.93
CA PRO A 402 -12.53 24.15 6.02
C PRO A 402 -13.99 23.90 6.44
N LYS A 403 -14.33 22.63 6.73
CA LYS A 403 -15.66 22.25 7.25
C LYS A 403 -15.62 22.11 8.77
N SER A 404 -15.95 23.20 9.47
CA SER A 404 -15.86 23.32 10.93
C SER A 404 -17.00 22.61 11.71
N SER A 405 -17.38 21.38 11.33
CA SER A 405 -18.62 20.75 11.85
C SER A 405 -18.64 19.20 11.91
N VAL A 406 -17.51 18.50 11.78
CA VAL A 406 -17.45 17.03 11.92
C VAL A 406 -16.94 16.65 13.31
N SER A 407 -17.75 15.90 14.07
CA SER A 407 -17.39 15.43 15.41
C SER A 407 -16.43 14.23 15.33
N PRO A 408 -15.24 14.26 15.98
CA PRO A 408 -14.28 13.14 15.91
C PRO A 408 -14.77 11.80 16.49
N GLY A 409 -15.83 11.81 17.31
CA GLY A 409 -16.32 10.60 18.00
C GLY A 409 -16.97 9.57 17.06
N ASP A 410 -17.53 9.99 15.94
CA ASP A 410 -18.30 9.10 15.06
C ASP A 410 -17.41 8.14 14.24
N LEU A 411 -16.11 8.45 14.09
CA LEU A 411 -15.16 7.65 13.32
C LEU A 411 -14.55 6.47 14.10
N MET A 412 -14.54 6.48 15.43
CA MET A 412 -13.92 5.41 16.24
C MET A 412 -14.91 4.37 16.80
N ASN A 413 -16.20 4.70 16.88
CA ASN A 413 -17.18 3.85 17.58
C ASN A 413 -17.69 2.64 16.78
N ASN A 414 -17.40 2.56 15.48
CA ASN A 414 -17.89 1.51 14.57
C ASN A 414 -16.87 0.40 14.24
N MET A 415 -15.80 0.27 15.04
CA MET A 415 -14.94 -0.92 14.98
C MET A 415 -15.62 -2.11 15.68
N PRO A 416 -15.83 -3.27 15.01
CA PRO A 416 -16.40 -4.44 15.67
C PRO A 416 -15.45 -4.98 16.73
N SER A 417 -15.93 -5.11 17.98
CA SER A 417 -15.15 -5.63 19.10
C SER A 417 -14.61 -7.04 18.80
N PRO A 418 -13.31 -7.32 19.05
CA PRO A 418 -12.75 -8.64 18.79
C PRO A 418 -13.46 -9.71 19.63
N SER A 419 -13.95 -10.75 18.96
CA SER A 419 -14.76 -11.81 19.57
C SER A 419 -13.89 -12.79 20.38
N HIS A 420 -13.48 -12.38 21.58
CA HIS A 420 -12.65 -13.18 22.48
C HIS A 420 -13.42 -14.35 23.12
N SER A 421 -13.61 -15.43 22.36
CA SER A 421 -14.04 -16.74 22.88
C SER A 421 -12.95 -17.38 23.74
N THR A 422 -12.86 -17.00 25.02
CA THR A 422 -12.00 -17.64 26.02
C THR A 422 -12.86 -18.45 26.98
N PRO A 423 -12.64 -19.76 27.17
CA PRO A 423 -13.47 -20.58 28.05
C PRO A 423 -13.26 -20.22 29.53
N ALA A 424 -14.34 -20.25 30.31
CA ALA A 424 -14.30 -19.97 31.74
C ALA A 424 -13.55 -21.07 32.53
N PRO A 425 -12.79 -20.72 33.59
CA PRO A 425 -11.97 -21.68 34.31
C PRO A 425 -12.80 -22.64 35.16
N VAL A 426 -12.50 -23.93 35.08
CA VAL A 426 -13.03 -24.96 35.99
C VAL A 426 -12.50 -24.70 37.40
N ARG A 427 -13.40 -24.42 38.36
CA ARG A 427 -13.06 -24.32 39.78
C ARG A 427 -13.73 -25.43 40.57
N SER A 428 -12.93 -26.35 41.08
CA SER A 428 -13.36 -27.47 41.92
C SER A 428 -13.83 -26.99 43.30
N GLN A 429 -15.04 -27.38 43.71
CA GLN A 429 -15.44 -27.48 45.11
C GLN A 429 -16.51 -28.58 45.27
N SER A 430 -16.71 -29.03 46.50
CA SER A 430 -17.27 -30.35 46.82
C SER A 430 -18.78 -30.38 47.10
N GLN A 431 -19.30 -31.62 47.09
CA GLN A 431 -20.44 -32.12 47.87
C GLN A 431 -20.71 -31.32 49.18
N SER A 432 -21.95 -31.10 49.63
CA SER A 432 -23.30 -31.45 49.10
C SER A 432 -24.40 -30.60 49.85
N ASP A 433 -25.73 -30.81 49.86
CA ASP A 433 -26.58 -31.95 49.44
C ASP A 433 -28.09 -31.63 49.24
N SER A 434 -28.74 -32.51 48.47
CA SER A 434 -30.12 -33.04 48.60
C SER A 434 -31.42 -32.19 48.48
N LEU A 435 -32.41 -32.83 47.82
CA LEU A 435 -33.89 -32.73 47.92
C LEU A 435 -34.72 -31.80 46.98
N ASN A 436 -35.51 -32.47 46.11
CA ASN A 436 -36.95 -32.29 45.76
C ASN A 436 -37.48 -30.94 45.19
N ASP A 437 -38.51 -30.88 44.32
CA ASP A 437 -39.33 -31.89 43.62
C ASP A 437 -39.76 -31.36 42.21
N SER A 438 -40.43 -32.22 41.44
CA SER A 438 -41.07 -32.09 40.12
C SER A 438 -42.18 -31.00 40.00
N LYS A 439 -42.74 -30.61 38.82
CA LYS A 439 -43.14 -31.38 37.61
C LYS A 439 -43.14 -30.62 36.26
N GLU A 440 -43.38 -31.43 35.23
CA GLU A 440 -43.79 -31.21 33.82
C GLU A 440 -44.86 -30.10 33.61
N ASP A 441 -45.15 -29.57 32.40
CA ASP A 441 -44.76 -29.93 31.01
C ASP A 441 -44.63 -28.62 30.16
N THR A 442 -44.63 -28.49 28.82
CA THR A 442 -44.97 -29.31 27.62
C THR A 442 -44.09 -28.92 26.42
N SER A 443 -44.06 -29.74 25.36
CA SER A 443 -43.51 -29.40 24.02
C SER A 443 -44.59 -29.49 22.92
N PRO A 444 -44.36 -29.00 21.66
CA PRO A 444 -43.62 -29.82 20.70
C PRO A 444 -42.78 -29.10 19.60
N THR A 445 -41.93 -29.92 18.96
CA THR A 445 -41.17 -29.77 17.69
C THR A 445 -41.87 -29.00 16.54
N ARG A 446 -41.19 -28.15 15.74
CA ARG A 446 -40.08 -28.36 14.77
C ARG A 446 -40.47 -29.17 13.52
N VAL A 447 -40.26 -28.61 12.31
CA VAL A 447 -39.83 -29.31 11.07
C VAL A 447 -39.32 -28.32 10.01
N MET A 448 -38.41 -28.75 9.13
CA MET A 448 -37.87 -27.98 7.99
C MET A 448 -38.42 -28.54 6.66
N LYS A 449 -38.40 -27.76 5.57
CA LYS A 449 -38.51 -28.33 4.21
C LYS A 449 -37.76 -27.50 3.14
N ARG A 450 -37.10 -28.20 2.23
CA ARG A 450 -36.69 -27.72 0.89
C ARG A 450 -37.62 -28.36 -0.15
N SER A 451 -37.79 -27.70 -1.29
CA SER A 451 -38.21 -28.33 -2.55
C SER A 451 -37.76 -27.48 -3.74
N SER A 452 -37.30 -28.14 -4.79
CA SER A 452 -36.91 -27.59 -6.09
C SER A 452 -37.88 -28.07 -7.16
N ASP A 453 -38.06 -27.32 -8.24
CA ASP A 453 -38.59 -27.84 -9.51
C ASP A 453 -38.07 -27.00 -10.69
N GLU A 454 -37.87 -27.64 -11.83
CA GLU A 454 -37.36 -27.02 -13.07
C GLU A 454 -38.48 -26.63 -14.04
N LYS A 455 -38.18 -25.70 -14.96
CA LYS A 455 -38.71 -25.71 -16.34
C LYS A 455 -37.80 -24.90 -17.27
N ALA A 456 -37.51 -25.44 -18.44
CA ALA A 456 -36.63 -24.85 -19.44
C ALA A 456 -37.36 -24.43 -20.71
N ASN A 457 -36.82 -23.44 -21.42
CA ASN A 457 -36.92 -23.35 -22.88
C ASN A 457 -35.73 -22.54 -23.45
N PRO A 458 -35.24 -22.80 -24.67
CA PRO A 458 -33.92 -22.33 -25.12
C PRO A 458 -33.97 -21.13 -26.08
N GLY A 459 -32.87 -20.35 -26.15
CA GLY A 459 -32.60 -19.51 -27.32
C GLY A 459 -31.74 -18.26 -27.12
N SER A 460 -30.41 -18.39 -27.09
CA SER A 460 -29.51 -17.40 -27.70
C SER A 460 -28.15 -18.02 -28.03
N ARG A 461 -27.45 -17.47 -29.03
CA ARG A 461 -26.07 -17.87 -29.40
C ARG A 461 -25.10 -16.87 -28.78
N ASN A 462 -24.40 -17.27 -27.72
CA ASN A 462 -23.27 -16.51 -27.20
C ASN A 462 -22.09 -16.60 -28.19
N THR A 463 -22.05 -15.66 -29.13
CA THR A 463 -20.86 -15.36 -29.92
C THR A 463 -20.02 -14.37 -29.13
N THR A 464 -18.90 -14.82 -28.57
CA THR A 464 -18.01 -13.97 -27.77
C THR A 464 -17.42 -12.86 -28.66
N PRO A 465 -17.67 -11.57 -28.36
CA PRO A 465 -17.10 -10.49 -29.15
C PRO A 465 -15.60 -10.36 -28.84
N LEU A 466 -14.75 -10.50 -29.86
CA LEU A 466 -13.32 -10.22 -29.77
C LEU A 466 -13.12 -8.70 -29.68
N ILE A 467 -12.95 -8.18 -28.47
CA ILE A 467 -12.74 -6.75 -28.21
C ILE A 467 -11.34 -6.34 -28.71
N LYS A 468 -11.27 -5.75 -29.90
CA LYS A 468 -10.08 -5.02 -30.37
C LYS A 468 -9.88 -3.76 -29.52
N ARG A 469 -8.82 -3.74 -28.70
CA ARG A 469 -8.35 -2.52 -28.02
C ARG A 469 -7.87 -1.50 -29.07
N ARG A 470 -8.59 -0.39 -29.25
CA ARG A 470 -8.36 0.63 -30.30
C ARG A 470 -7.04 1.42 -30.20
N ASN A 471 -6.26 1.25 -29.13
CA ASN A 471 -5.14 2.15 -28.80
C ASN A 471 -3.75 1.53 -28.99
N GLN A 472 -3.64 0.40 -29.72
CA GLN A 472 -2.35 -0.24 -30.00
C GLN A 472 -1.47 0.59 -30.96
N GLU A 473 -2.11 1.31 -31.88
CA GLU A 473 -1.45 2.14 -32.91
C GLU A 473 -0.86 3.46 -32.35
N ILE A 474 -1.24 3.87 -31.13
CA ILE A 474 -0.75 5.11 -30.49
C ILE A 474 0.72 4.98 -30.02
N TYR A 475 1.21 3.75 -29.86
CA TYR A 475 2.61 3.46 -29.50
C TYR A 475 3.49 3.10 -30.70
N THR A 476 2.96 3.20 -31.93
CA THR A 476 3.70 2.97 -33.18
C THR A 476 3.81 4.28 -33.98
N THR A 477 4.46 5.29 -33.40
CA THR A 477 5.05 6.38 -34.18
C THR A 477 6.26 5.82 -34.92
N VAL A 478 6.25 5.92 -36.25
CA VAL A 478 7.39 5.54 -37.10
C VAL A 478 8.48 6.60 -37.00
N ASP A 479 9.73 6.19 -36.87
CA ASP A 479 10.90 7.07 -36.95
C ASP A 479 11.28 7.30 -38.44
N ASP A 480 10.46 8.09 -39.14
CA ASP A 480 10.81 8.79 -40.39
C ASP A 480 11.04 10.28 -40.01
N ASP A 481 12.10 11.02 -40.41
CA ASP A 481 13.27 10.77 -41.25
C ASP A 481 14.47 11.55 -40.64
N GLU A 482 15.71 11.21 -40.99
CA GLU A 482 16.62 12.19 -41.64
C GLU A 482 17.84 11.50 -42.30
N ASN A 483 18.28 12.05 -43.44
CA ASN A 483 19.32 11.52 -44.34
C ASN A 483 19.96 12.65 -45.17
#